data_AF-A0A6N9Q5S8-F1
#
_entry.id   AF-A0A6N9Q5S8-F1
#
_cell.length_a   1.000
_cell.length_b   1.000
_cell.length_c   1.000
_cell.angle_alpha   90.00
_cell.angle_beta   90.00
_cell.angle_gamma   90.00
#
_symmetry.space_group_name_H-M   'P 1'
#
loop_
_entity.id
_entity.type
_entity.pdbx_description
1 polymer ?
#
loop_
_entity_poly.entity_id
_entity_poly.type
_entity_poly.pdbx_seq_one_letter_code
_entity_poly.pdbx_strand_id
1 'polypeptide(L)'
;MTNHKYNEHENYASVKEIAELLEITSKKVPELITNLLNTLYSQKSASDMGKAVGTLYKELVDSGIPQEVAVQMAKDYMFSLKDVMKSFNDTHSEQQGE
;
A
#
# COMPACT_ATOMS: atom_id res chain seq x y z
N MET A 1 12.44 33.33 54.17
CA MET A 1 13.01 32.21 53.40
C MET A 1 12.00 31.08 53.39
N THR A 2 11.28 30.84 52.30
CA THR A 2 10.59 29.54 52.06
C THR A 2 10.12 29.43 50.61
N ASN A 3 10.87 28.60 49.86
CA ASN A 3 10.49 27.66 48.80
C ASN A 3 9.51 28.09 47.70
N HIS A 4 10.10 28.49 46.56
CA HIS A 4 9.47 28.41 45.25
C HIS A 4 9.57 26.95 44.76
N LYS A 5 8.48 26.18 44.85
CA LYS A 5 8.39 24.86 44.21
C LYS A 5 8.08 25.08 42.73
N TYR A 6 9.01 24.69 41.86
CA TYR A 6 8.81 24.59 40.42
C TYR A 6 7.64 23.63 40.13
N ASN A 7 6.60 24.12 39.47
CA ASN A 7 5.55 23.29 38.89
C ASN A 7 5.84 23.16 37.39
N GLU A 8 6.59 22.13 37.02
CA GLU A 8 6.72 21.67 35.64
C GLU A 8 5.40 20.98 35.27
N HIS A 9 4.50 21.71 34.61
CA HIS A 9 3.37 21.09 33.94
C HIS A 9 3.90 20.46 32.65
N GLU A 10 4.42 19.24 32.75
CA GLU A 10 4.70 18.40 31.59
C GLU A 10 3.39 18.23 30.80
N ASN A 11 3.37 18.76 29.57
CA ASN A 11 2.24 18.74 28.66
C ASN A 11 2.09 17.33 28.07
N TYR A 12 1.65 16.39 28.89
CA TYR A 12 1.29 15.05 28.43
C TYR A 12 -0.12 15.08 27.87
N ALA A 13 -0.25 14.60 26.63
CA ALA A 13 -1.55 14.36 26.04
C ALA A 13 -2.31 13.35 26.92
N SER A 14 -3.56 13.68 27.22
CA SER A 14 -4.43 12.79 27.99
C SER A 14 -4.72 11.52 27.21
N VAL A 15 -5.06 10.44 27.92
CA VAL A 15 -5.46 9.16 27.30
C VAL A 15 -6.62 9.36 26.31
N LYS A 16 -7.52 10.30 26.59
CA LYS A 16 -8.64 10.64 25.72
C LYS A 16 -8.18 11.27 24.39
N GLU A 17 -7.26 12.24 24.46
CA GLU A 17 -6.71 12.89 23.26
C GLU A 17 -5.91 11.91 22.39
N ILE A 18 -5.18 10.97 23.02
CA ILE A 18 -4.49 9.90 22.30
C ILE A 18 -5.50 8.96 21.63
N ALA A 19 -6.58 8.57 22.31
CA ALA A 19 -7.63 7.74 21.74
C ALA A 19 -8.30 8.41 20.54
N GLU A 20 -8.61 9.71 20.64
CA GLU A 20 -9.19 10.49 19.53
C GLU A 20 -8.22 10.62 18.35
N LEU A 21 -6.93 10.85 18.60
CA LEU A 21 -5.91 10.89 17.54
C LEU A 21 -5.76 9.54 16.84
N LEU A 22 -5.76 8.44 17.61
CA LEU A 22 -5.68 7.09 17.06
C LEU A 22 -6.93 6.75 16.24
N GLU A 23 -8.11 7.19 16.68
CA GLU A 23 -9.36 7.00 15.95
C GLU A 23 -9.41 7.81 14.65
N ILE A 24 -8.90 9.04 14.65
CA ILE A 24 -8.78 9.86 13.43
C ILE A 24 -7.77 9.23 12.47
N THR A 25 -6.63 8.77 12.98
CA THR A 25 -5.58 8.13 12.18
C THR A 25 -6.07 6.80 11.60
N SER A 26 -6.79 5.99 12.37
CA SER A 26 -7.36 4.73 11.90
C SER A 26 -8.41 4.91 10.82
N LYS A 27 -9.10 6.07 10.78
CA LYS A 27 -10.04 6.41 9.69
C LYS A 27 -9.32 6.95 8.45
N LYS A 28 -8.28 7.77 8.63
CA LYS A 28 -7.62 8.50 7.54
C LYS A 28 -6.58 7.68 6.79
N VAL A 29 -5.87 6.79 7.47
CA VAL A 29 -4.85 5.93 6.84
C VAL A 29 -5.47 4.97 5.80
N PRO A 30 -6.57 4.25 6.10
CA PRO A 30 -7.22 3.39 5.11
C PRO A 30 -7.78 4.18 3.92
N GLU A 31 -8.38 5.34 4.17
CA GLU A 31 -8.91 6.22 3.10
C GLU A 31 -7.83 6.62 2.09
N LEU A 32 -6.62 6.94 2.57
CA LEU A 32 -5.48 7.26 1.71
C LEU A 32 -5.00 6.05 0.90
N ILE A 33 -4.95 4.87 1.52
CA ILE A 33 -4.57 3.62 0.85
C ILE A 33 -5.59 3.25 -0.22
N THR A 34 -6.89 3.30 0.09
CA THR A 34 -7.97 3.04 -0.87
C THR A 34 -7.92 4.01 -2.06
N ASN A 35 -7.66 5.29 -1.81
CA ASN A 35 -7.54 6.28 -2.89
C ASN A 35 -6.29 6.06 -3.74
N LEU A 36 -5.17 5.66 -3.13
CA LEU A 36 -3.97 5.25 -3.85
C LEU A 36 -4.23 3.99 -4.70
N LEU A 37 -4.91 2.99 -4.16
CA LEU A 37 -5.28 1.77 -4.88
C LEU A 37 -6.24 2.06 -6.03
N ASN A 38 -7.26 2.90 -5.85
CA ASN A 38 -8.13 3.36 -6.92
C ASN A 38 -7.34 4.09 -8.03
N THR A 39 -6.28 4.80 -7.66
CA THR A 39 -5.35 5.42 -8.60
C THR A 39 -4.50 4.36 -9.32
N LEU A 40 -4.05 3.32 -8.61
CA LEU A 40 -3.28 2.18 -9.17
C LEU A 40 -4.13 1.19 -9.98
N TYR A 41 -5.44 1.16 -9.80
CA TYR A 41 -6.40 0.42 -10.65
C TYR A 41 -7.06 1.30 -11.71
N SER A 42 -6.68 2.57 -11.81
CA SER A 42 -7.15 3.47 -12.88
C SER A 42 -6.73 2.95 -14.26
N GLN A 43 -7.46 3.36 -15.30
CA GLN A 43 -7.14 3.03 -16.69
C GLN A 43 -5.68 3.35 -17.05
N LYS A 44 -5.11 4.41 -16.46
CA LYS A 44 -3.71 4.78 -16.64
C LYS A 44 -2.76 3.72 -16.07
N SER A 45 -3.01 3.28 -14.85
CA SER A 45 -2.16 2.31 -14.17
C SER A 45 -2.29 0.90 -14.78
N ALA A 46 -3.48 0.53 -15.25
CA ALA A 46 -3.66 -0.66 -16.09
C ALA A 46 -2.88 -0.57 -17.41
N SER A 47 -2.85 0.61 -18.05
CA SER A 47 -2.05 0.85 -19.26
C SER A 47 -0.55 0.76 -18.99
N ASP A 48 -0.07 1.36 -17.90
CA ASP A 48 1.35 1.35 -17.54
C ASP A 48 1.82 -0.06 -17.15
N MET A 49 0.99 -0.83 -16.43
CA MET A 49 1.24 -2.24 -16.14
C MET A 49 1.28 -3.09 -17.43
N GLY A 50 0.35 -2.86 -18.36
CA GLY A 50 0.36 -3.53 -19.66
C GLY A 50 1.63 -3.25 -20.48
N LYS A 51 2.12 -2.01 -20.47
CA LYS A 51 3.40 -1.64 -21.10
C LYS A 51 4.58 -2.33 -20.45
N ALA A 52 4.61 -2.40 -19.13
CA ALA A 52 5.70 -3.06 -18.40
C ALA A 52 5.77 -4.57 -18.75
N VAL A 53 4.63 -5.27 -18.71
CA VAL A 53 4.54 -6.70 -19.08
C VAL A 53 4.91 -6.92 -20.55
N GLY A 54 4.44 -6.05 -21.45
CA GLY A 54 4.77 -6.13 -22.87
C GLY A 54 6.25 -5.86 -23.16
N THR A 55 6.87 -4.93 -22.44
CA THR A 55 8.30 -4.62 -22.54
C THR A 55 9.14 -5.81 -22.06
N LEU A 56 8.80 -6.38 -20.89
CA LEU A 56 9.45 -7.59 -20.38
C LEU A 56 9.37 -8.74 -21.39
N TYR A 57 8.18 -9.02 -21.92
CA TYR A 57 8.01 -10.05 -22.96
C TYR A 57 8.94 -9.80 -24.16
N LYS A 58 8.98 -8.56 -24.66
CA LYS A 58 9.83 -8.20 -25.79
C LYS A 58 11.31 -8.43 -25.47
N GLU A 59 11.79 -7.99 -24.32
CA GLU A 59 13.19 -8.19 -23.90
C GLU A 59 13.55 -9.68 -23.76
N LEU A 60 12.63 -10.51 -23.24
CA LEU A 60 12.82 -11.95 -23.14
C LEU A 60 12.98 -12.58 -24.54
N VAL A 61 12.11 -12.24 -25.49
CA VAL A 61 12.22 -12.72 -26.88
C VAL A 61 13.50 -12.22 -27.55
N ASP A 62 13.82 -10.94 -27.39
CA ASP A 62 15.03 -10.32 -27.96
C ASP A 62 16.31 -10.94 -27.37
N SER A 63 16.26 -11.45 -26.13
CA SER A 63 17.34 -12.20 -25.49
C SER A 63 17.48 -13.66 -25.97
N GLY A 64 16.60 -14.11 -26.85
CA GLY A 64 16.61 -15.46 -27.41
C GLY A 64 15.77 -16.49 -26.64
N ILE A 65 14.92 -16.05 -25.71
CA ILE A 65 13.99 -16.96 -25.02
C ILE A 65 12.87 -17.34 -25.98
N PRO A 66 12.53 -18.65 -26.10
CA PRO A 66 11.42 -19.10 -26.94
C PRO A 66 10.12 -18.37 -26.60
N GLN A 67 9.35 -18.01 -27.63
CA GLN A 67 8.17 -17.17 -27.50
C GLN A 67 7.16 -17.70 -26.47
N GLU A 68 6.93 -19.01 -26.46
CA GLU A 68 6.02 -19.67 -25.53
C GLU A 68 6.49 -19.54 -24.08
N VAL A 69 7.80 -19.64 -23.86
CA VAL A 69 8.43 -19.48 -22.54
C VAL A 69 8.38 -18.02 -22.12
N ALA A 70 8.67 -17.08 -23.02
CA ALA A 70 8.61 -15.65 -22.75
C ALA A 70 7.19 -15.17 -22.39
N VAL A 71 6.17 -15.66 -23.10
CA VAL A 71 4.76 -15.40 -22.78
C VAL A 71 4.42 -15.91 -21.39
N GLN A 72 4.88 -17.11 -21.04
CA GLN A 72 4.62 -17.68 -19.72
C GLN A 72 5.28 -16.87 -18.60
N MET A 73 6.57 -16.51 -18.75
CA MET A 73 7.29 -15.67 -17.79
C MET A 73 6.65 -14.29 -17.60
N ALA A 74 6.20 -13.65 -18.69
CA ALA A 74 5.53 -12.36 -18.62
C ALA A 74 4.17 -12.45 -17.90
N LYS A 75 3.42 -13.54 -18.11
CA LYS A 75 2.16 -13.82 -17.39
C LYS A 75 2.42 -14.07 -15.91
N ASP A 76 3.44 -14.84 -15.56
CA ASP A 76 3.79 -15.14 -14.17
C ASP A 76 4.23 -13.89 -13.41
N TYR A 77 4.97 -12.99 -14.07
CA TYR A 77 5.30 -11.67 -13.53
C TYR A 77 4.04 -10.83 -13.27
N MET A 78 3.12 -10.78 -14.24
CA MET A 78 1.84 -10.08 -14.08
C MET A 78 1.00 -10.63 -12.93
N PHE A 79 0.92 -11.95 -12.77
CA PHE A 79 0.20 -12.57 -11.66
C PHE A 79 0.87 -12.30 -10.32
N SER A 80 2.20 -12.35 -10.25
CA SER A 80 2.94 -11.99 -9.04
C SER A 80 2.67 -10.55 -8.62
N LEU A 81 2.64 -9.62 -9.57
CA LEU A 81 2.26 -8.22 -9.30
C LEU A 81 0.81 -8.11 -8.79
N LYS A 82 -0.13 -8.82 -9.40
CA LYS A 82 -1.53 -8.86 -8.97
C LYS A 82 -1.67 -9.43 -7.56
N ASP A 83 -0.98 -10.51 -7.25
CA ASP A 83 -1.05 -11.18 -5.95
C ASP A 83 -0.47 -10.30 -4.85
N VAL A 84 0.67 -9.64 -5.11
CA VAL A 84 1.23 -8.63 -4.20
C VAL A 84 0.23 -7.52 -3.94
N MET A 85 -0.37 -6.93 -4.99
CA MET A 85 -1.40 -5.88 -4.83
C MET A 85 -2.62 -6.38 -4.06
N LYS A 86 -3.05 -7.62 -4.31
CA LYS A 86 -4.16 -8.26 -3.60
C LYS A 86 -3.82 -8.51 -2.12
N SER A 87 -2.62 -8.97 -1.80
CA SER A 87 -2.18 -9.14 -0.40
C SER A 87 -2.14 -7.82 0.35
N PHE A 88 -1.68 -6.73 -0.30
CA PHE A 88 -1.78 -5.38 0.29
C PHE A 88 -3.22 -4.97 0.57
N ASN A 89 -4.18 -5.44 -0.23
CA ASN A 89 -5.60 -5.15 -0.08
C ASN A 89 -6.30 -6.05 0.97
N ASP A 90 -5.98 -7.34 1.01
CA ASP A 90 -6.66 -8.33 1.86
C ASP A 90 -6.27 -8.18 3.35
N THR A 91 -5.05 -7.73 3.68
CA THR A 91 -4.64 -7.40 5.06
C THR A 91 -5.47 -6.27 5.69
N HIS A 92 -6.26 -5.52 4.90
CA HIS A 92 -7.20 -4.51 5.39
C HIS A 92 -8.64 -5.02 5.62
N SER A 93 -8.99 -6.23 5.16
CA SER A 93 -10.36 -6.76 5.26
C SER A 93 -10.67 -7.64 6.48
N GLU A 94 -9.66 -8.13 7.21
CA GLU A 94 -9.87 -9.03 8.37
C GLU A 94 -10.13 -8.32 9.72
N GLN A 95 -10.12 -6.98 9.78
CA GLN A 95 -10.44 -6.23 11.02
C GLN A 95 -11.88 -5.68 11.08
N GLN A 96 -12.77 -6.07 10.16
CA GLN A 96 -14.18 -5.64 10.14
C GLN A 96 -15.15 -6.83 10.18
N GLY A 97 -14.83 -7.84 11.01
CA GLY A 97 -15.66 -9.03 11.20
C GLY A 97 -15.90 -9.36 12.67
N GLU A 98 -16.47 -8.44 13.44
CA GLU A 98 -17.42 -8.68 14.56
C GLU A 98 -18.34 -7.46 14.73
#